data_AF-A0A199AUB8-F1
#
_entry.id   AF-A0A199AUB8-F1
#
_cell.length_a   1.000
_cell.length_b   1.000
_cell.length_c   1.000
_cell.angle_alpha   90.00
_cell.angle_beta   90.00
_cell.angle_gamma   90.00
#
_symmetry.space_group_name_H-M   'P 1'
#
loop_
_entity.id
_entity.type
_entity.pdbx_description
1 polymer ?
#
loop_
_entity_poly.entity_id
_entity_poly.type
_entity_poly.pdbx_seq_one_letter_code
_entity_poly.pdbx_strand_id
1 'polypeptide(L)'
;MTTALPSSLGRLRDLFSQATPPTDLPAPGDYLVTFVGPAPLRVVAPRVIALGGMPGWQGKRFASGGGAINLVDDDEGRPPRETLPMRVTLEPSWLDGRQVIVCSYGATSPMPWRWVRDEFRPLDDRRLIGLTFAGGRWSRAAAAPLLLTRA
;
A
#
# COMPACT_ATOMS: atom_id res chain seq x y z
N MET A 1 8.30 20.00 5.20
CA MET A 1 8.02 19.68 6.62
C MET A 1 7.41 18.29 6.67
N THR A 2 8.00 17.35 7.41
CA THR A 2 7.46 15.99 7.54
C THR A 2 6.27 16.03 8.48
N THR A 3 5.04 16.07 7.93
CA THR A 3 3.81 15.95 8.72
C THR A 3 3.87 14.68 9.56
N ALA A 4 3.78 14.81 10.89
CA ALA A 4 3.68 13.69 11.80
C ALA A 4 2.38 12.93 11.51
N LEU A 5 2.46 11.61 11.37
CA LEU A 5 1.31 10.80 11.05
C LEU A 5 0.47 10.51 12.31
N PRO A 6 -0.86 10.56 12.20
CA PRO A 6 -1.72 10.19 13.32
C PRO A 6 -1.57 8.70 13.66
N SER A 7 -1.75 8.36 14.94
CA SER A 7 -1.66 6.98 15.43
C SER A 7 -3.00 6.24 15.44
N SER A 8 -4.13 6.94 15.24
CA SER A 8 -5.46 6.32 15.25
C SER A 8 -5.95 5.97 13.84
N LEU A 9 -6.69 4.86 13.72
CA LEU A 9 -7.23 4.40 12.44
C LEU A 9 -8.18 5.42 11.80
N GLY A 10 -9.07 6.01 12.61
CA GLY A 10 -10.01 7.03 12.14
C GLY A 10 -9.28 8.22 11.53
N ARG A 11 -8.29 8.78 12.25
CA ARG A 11 -7.52 9.94 11.76
C ARG A 11 -6.66 9.62 10.54
N LEU A 12 -6.15 8.39 10.42
CA LEU A 12 -5.44 7.97 9.21
C LEU A 12 -6.38 7.85 7.99
N ARG A 13 -7.62 7.38 8.20
CA ARG A 13 -8.66 7.35 7.15
C ARG A 13 -9.15 8.74 6.80
N ASP A 14 -9.25 9.64 7.77
CA ASP A 14 -9.56 11.05 7.53
C ASP A 14 -8.44 11.70 6.71
N LEU A 15 -7.17 11.47 7.09
CA LEU A 15 -6.01 11.95 6.35
C LEU A 15 -6.00 11.43 4.91
N PHE A 16 -6.27 10.14 4.71
CA PHE A 16 -6.43 9.57 3.37
C PHE A 16 -7.56 10.25 2.59
N SER A 17 -8.73 10.44 3.22
CA SER A 17 -9.89 11.08 2.60
C SER A 17 -9.62 12.55 2.22
N GLN A 18 -8.77 13.24 2.99
CA GLN A 18 -8.42 14.66 2.78
C GLN A 18 -7.26 14.86 1.80
N ALA A 19 -6.41 13.85 1.60
CA ALA A 19 -5.29 13.93 0.67
C ALA A 19 -5.74 14.25 -0.77
N THR A 20 -4.89 14.95 -1.50
CA THR A 20 -5.16 15.35 -2.89
C THR A 20 -5.38 14.12 -3.76
N PRO A 21 -6.49 14.03 -4.52
CA PRO A 21 -6.68 12.96 -5.47
C PRO A 21 -5.56 12.96 -6.52
N PRO A 22 -4.91 11.82 -6.78
CA PRO A 22 -3.84 11.73 -7.77
C PRO A 22 -4.40 11.92 -9.19
N THR A 23 -3.67 12.65 -10.03
CA THR A 23 -3.91 12.78 -11.48
C THR A 23 -3.02 11.85 -12.30
N ASP A 24 -1.94 11.34 -11.69
CA ASP A 24 -0.89 10.59 -12.36
C ASP A 24 -0.51 9.35 -11.53
N LEU A 25 0.11 8.37 -12.20
CA LEU A 25 0.68 7.21 -11.53
C LEU A 25 1.94 7.62 -10.73
N PRO A 26 2.34 6.85 -9.70
CA PRO A 26 3.55 7.13 -8.95
C PRO A 26 4.79 7.22 -9.84
N ALA A 27 5.69 8.14 -9.50
CA ALA A 27 7.00 8.19 -10.15
C ALA A 27 7.72 6.85 -9.97
N PRO A 28 8.39 6.32 -11.02
CA PRO A 28 9.10 5.04 -10.93
C PRO A 28 10.17 5.03 -9.82
N GLY A 29 10.40 3.84 -9.26
CA GLY A 29 11.38 3.59 -8.22
C GLY A 29 10.84 2.81 -7.03
N ASP A 30 11.69 2.67 -6.01
CA ASP A 30 11.40 1.87 -4.82
C ASP A 30 10.73 2.73 -3.75
N TYR A 31 9.67 2.18 -3.17
CA TYR A 31 8.92 2.80 -2.10
C TYR A 31 8.88 1.83 -0.92
N LEU A 32 9.47 2.27 0.18
CA LEU A 32 9.58 1.50 1.40
C LEU A 32 8.33 1.67 2.27
N VAL A 33 7.89 0.57 2.86
CA VAL A 33 6.70 0.55 3.71
C VAL A 33 7.02 0.99 5.13
N THR A 34 6.11 1.76 5.71
CA THR A 34 6.01 1.95 7.15
C THR A 34 4.60 1.57 7.59
N PHE A 35 4.48 0.61 8.51
CA PHE A 35 3.18 0.28 9.11
C PHE A 35 2.78 1.39 10.09
N VAL A 36 1.63 2.00 9.84
CA VAL A 36 1.12 3.13 10.63
C VAL A 36 -0.19 2.76 11.33
N GLY A 37 -0.58 3.57 12.30
CA GLY A 37 -1.79 3.33 13.10
C GLY A 37 -1.51 2.72 14.47
N PRO A 38 -2.52 2.12 15.11
CA PRO A 38 -2.42 1.64 16.47
C PRO A 38 -1.32 0.58 16.63
N ALA A 39 -0.67 0.56 17.80
CA ALA A 39 0.42 -0.39 18.06
C ALA A 39 0.08 -1.86 17.74
N PRO A 40 -1.11 -2.40 18.11
CA PRO A 40 -1.47 -3.77 17.75
C PRO A 40 -1.48 -4.01 16.24
N LEU A 41 -1.98 -3.06 15.44
CA LEU A 41 -2.02 -3.20 13.99
C LEU A 41 -0.60 -3.27 13.42
N ARG A 42 0.29 -2.36 13.85
CA ARG A 42 1.69 -2.32 13.38
C ARG A 42 2.46 -3.60 13.68
N VAL A 43 2.07 -4.29 14.76
CA VAL A 43 2.63 -5.59 15.17
C VAL A 43 2.02 -6.74 14.37
N VAL A 44 0.70 -6.74 14.14
CA VAL A 44 0.00 -7.85 13.48
C VAL A 44 0.14 -7.83 11.96
N ALA A 45 0.08 -6.66 11.32
CA ALA A 45 0.13 -6.51 9.87
C ALA A 45 1.32 -7.24 9.19
N PRO A 46 2.59 -7.05 9.61
CA PRO A 46 3.71 -7.75 8.99
C PRO A 46 3.63 -9.27 9.13
N ARG A 47 3.07 -9.78 10.25
CA ARG A 47 2.90 -11.23 10.48
C ARG A 47 1.85 -11.82 9.54
N VAL A 48 0.72 -11.14 9.37
CA VAL A 48 -0.33 -11.57 8.43
C VAL A 48 0.18 -11.57 6.99
N ILE A 49 0.95 -10.56 6.61
CA ILE A 49 1.58 -10.47 5.29
C ILE A 49 2.59 -11.61 5.09
N ALA A 50 3.37 -11.94 6.12
CA ALA A 50 4.29 -13.07 6.10
C ALA A 50 3.57 -14.41 5.86
N LEU A 51 2.44 -14.65 6.55
CA LEU A 51 1.60 -15.83 6.34
C LEU A 51 1.02 -15.90 4.92
N GLY A 52 0.85 -14.76 4.25
CA GLY A 52 0.47 -14.70 2.84
C GLY A 52 1.62 -14.99 1.86
N GLY A 53 2.83 -15.31 2.33
CA GLY A 53 3.98 -15.61 1.47
C GLY A 53 4.88 -14.41 1.15
N MET A 54 4.77 -13.31 1.93
CA MET A 54 5.70 -12.18 1.86
C MET A 54 6.37 -11.89 3.23
N PRO A 55 7.11 -12.85 3.81
CA PRO A 55 7.87 -12.60 5.04
C PRO A 55 8.95 -11.57 4.78
N GLY A 56 9.07 -10.53 5.61
CA GLY A 56 10.07 -9.47 5.39
C GLY A 56 9.71 -8.48 4.28
N TRP A 57 8.41 -8.33 3.95
CA TRP A 57 7.95 -7.34 2.98
C TRP A 57 8.43 -5.93 3.34
N GLN A 58 9.21 -5.32 2.45
CA GLN A 58 9.80 -4.00 2.62
C GLN A 58 9.09 -2.89 1.85
N GLY A 59 8.26 -3.23 0.86
CA GLY A 59 7.56 -2.24 0.06
C GLY A 59 7.36 -2.67 -1.38
N LYS A 60 7.35 -1.70 -2.29
CA LYS A 60 7.01 -1.92 -3.70
C LYS A 60 7.90 -1.10 -4.61
N ARG A 61 8.23 -1.64 -5.78
CA ARG A 61 8.85 -0.92 -6.89
C ARG A 61 7.79 -0.56 -7.92
N PHE A 62 7.67 0.72 -8.27
CA PHE A 62 6.80 1.20 -9.34
C PHE A 62 7.59 1.34 -10.65
N ALA A 63 6.99 0.93 -11.75
CA ALA A 63 7.54 1.04 -13.11
C ALA A 63 6.80 2.11 -13.92
N SER A 64 7.44 2.66 -14.95
CA SER A 64 6.88 3.70 -15.82
C SER A 64 5.65 3.26 -16.63
N GLY A 65 5.45 1.96 -16.83
CA GLY A 65 4.35 1.40 -17.64
C GLY A 65 3.08 1.03 -16.85
N GLY A 66 2.91 1.52 -15.62
CA GLY A 66 1.76 1.14 -14.78
C GLY A 66 1.86 -0.28 -14.20
N GLY A 67 3.09 -0.78 -14.05
CA GLY A 67 3.39 -1.98 -13.29
C GLY A 67 3.95 -1.64 -11.92
N ALA A 68 3.76 -2.53 -10.95
CA ALA A 68 4.50 -2.53 -9.71
C ALA A 68 4.84 -3.96 -9.28
N ILE A 69 5.83 -4.13 -8.42
CA ILE A 69 6.19 -5.44 -7.86
C ILE A 69 6.54 -5.30 -6.38
N ASN A 70 6.19 -6.28 -5.55
CA ASN A 70 6.54 -6.23 -4.14
C ASN A 70 8.02 -6.58 -3.95
N LEU A 71 8.65 -5.88 -3.02
CA LEU A 71 10.02 -6.09 -2.58
C LEU A 71 9.99 -6.80 -1.23
N VAL A 72 10.62 -7.95 -1.15
CA VAL A 72 10.70 -8.78 0.05
C VAL A 72 12.17 -8.99 0.38
N ASP A 73 12.54 -8.69 1.62
CA ASP A 73 13.87 -8.97 2.13
C ASP A 73 13.86 -10.30 2.85
N ASP A 74 14.54 -11.27 2.25
CA ASP A 74 14.67 -12.63 2.74
C ASP A 74 16.02 -12.89 3.42
N ASP A 75 17.01 -12.00 3.29
CA ASP A 75 18.32 -12.13 3.91
C ASP A 75 19.10 -10.81 3.96
N GLU A 76 19.60 -10.49 5.16
CA GLU A 76 20.36 -9.26 5.44
C GLU A 76 21.60 -9.15 4.54
N GLY A 77 21.62 -8.14 3.66
CA GLY A 77 22.74 -7.84 2.76
C GLY A 77 22.58 -8.31 1.31
N ARG A 78 21.49 -8.99 0.95
CA ARG A 78 21.15 -9.28 -0.46
C ARG A 78 20.19 -8.23 -1.04
N PRO A 79 20.16 -8.05 -2.38
CA PRO A 79 19.10 -7.28 -3.01
C PRO A 79 17.72 -7.88 -2.69
N PRO A 80 16.69 -7.06 -2.41
CA PRO A 80 15.35 -7.56 -2.15
C PRO A 80 14.84 -8.43 -3.29
N ARG A 81 14.20 -9.55 -2.95
CA ARG A 81 13.53 -10.42 -3.90
C ARG A 81 12.24 -9.77 -4.38
N GLU A 82 12.03 -9.80 -5.69
CA GLU A 82 10.80 -9.35 -6.31
C GLU A 82 9.72 -10.44 -6.31
N THR A 83 8.49 -10.09 -5.97
CA THR A 83 7.37 -11.04 -5.99
C THR A 83 6.02 -10.38 -6.21
N LEU A 84 5.05 -11.18 -6.66
CA LEU A 84 3.64 -10.78 -6.81
C LEU A 84 3.49 -9.47 -7.61
N PRO A 85 3.70 -9.51 -8.94
CA PRO A 85 3.53 -8.34 -9.79
C PRO A 85 2.09 -7.81 -9.72
N MET A 86 1.98 -6.49 -9.82
CA MET A 86 0.75 -5.73 -9.69
C MET A 86 0.56 -4.83 -10.90
N ARG A 87 -0.70 -4.57 -11.24
CA ARG A 87 -1.08 -3.49 -12.14
C ARG A 87 -1.41 -2.25 -11.31
N VAL A 88 -0.95 -1.11 -11.80
CA VAL A 88 -1.17 0.21 -11.21
C VAL A 88 -2.12 1.02 -12.08
N THR A 89 -3.22 1.49 -11.50
CA THR A 89 -4.27 2.24 -12.19
C THR A 89 -4.73 3.44 -11.36
N LEU A 90 -5.42 4.39 -11.99
CA LEU A 90 -6.17 5.43 -11.29
C LEU A 90 -7.64 5.06 -11.29
N GLU A 91 -8.25 4.93 -10.12
CA GLU A 91 -9.65 4.51 -9.98
C GLU A 91 -10.34 5.23 -8.81
N PRO A 92 -11.68 5.21 -8.74
CA PRO A 92 -12.42 5.62 -7.55
C PRO A 92 -12.08 4.76 -6.32
N SER A 93 -11.84 5.39 -5.18
CA SER A 93 -11.57 4.71 -3.91
C SER A 93 -12.75 3.89 -3.42
N TRP A 94 -12.46 2.75 -2.80
CA TRP A 94 -13.45 1.98 -2.05
C TRP A 94 -13.89 2.65 -0.74
N LEU A 95 -13.10 3.59 -0.20
CA LEU A 95 -13.44 4.32 1.02
C LEU A 95 -14.43 5.45 0.75
N ASP A 96 -14.12 6.36 -0.18
CA ASP A 96 -14.81 7.63 -0.36
C ASP A 96 -15.22 7.94 -1.81
N GLY A 97 -14.90 7.06 -2.76
CA GLY A 97 -15.21 7.24 -4.19
C GLY A 97 -14.36 8.29 -4.93
N ARG A 98 -13.44 8.99 -4.27
CA ARG A 98 -12.54 9.94 -4.95
C ARG A 98 -11.34 9.20 -5.54
N GLN A 99 -10.68 9.78 -6.54
CA GLN A 99 -9.57 9.13 -7.25
C GLN A 99 -8.45 8.68 -6.29
N VAL A 100 -7.88 7.52 -6.57
CA VAL A 100 -6.73 6.92 -5.89
C VAL A 100 -5.85 6.20 -6.90
N ILE A 101 -4.58 6.04 -6.55
CA ILE A 101 -3.70 5.07 -7.20
C ILE A 101 -4.04 3.70 -6.62
N VAL A 102 -4.32 2.73 -7.48
CA VAL A 102 -4.64 1.36 -7.09
C VAL A 102 -3.49 0.46 -7.48
N CYS A 103 -3.03 -0.38 -6.57
CA CYS A 103 -2.24 -1.57 -6.90
C CYS A 103 -3.12 -2.81 -6.75
N SER A 104 -3.28 -3.56 -7.84
CA SER A 104 -4.04 -4.80 -7.87
C SER A 104 -3.19 -5.95 -8.39
N TYR A 105 -3.29 -7.11 -7.74
CA TYR A 105 -2.54 -8.32 -8.08
C TYR A 105 -3.16 -9.10 -9.25
N GLY A 106 -4.39 -8.77 -9.64
CA GLY A 106 -5.13 -9.49 -10.67
C GLY A 106 -5.71 -10.83 -10.21
N ALA A 107 -6.71 -11.33 -10.95
CA ALA A 107 -7.46 -12.53 -10.59
C ALA A 107 -6.64 -13.84 -10.61
N THR A 108 -5.53 -13.84 -11.35
CA THR A 108 -4.63 -15.00 -11.49
C THR A 108 -3.62 -15.12 -10.36
N SER A 109 -3.46 -14.10 -9.51
CA SER A 109 -2.52 -14.13 -8.39
C SER A 109 -2.90 -15.18 -7.33
N PRO A 110 -1.94 -15.68 -6.52
CA PRO A 110 -2.23 -16.60 -5.42
C PRO A 110 -3.24 -16.01 -4.42
N MET A 111 -3.96 -16.89 -3.72
CA MET A 111 -4.74 -16.46 -2.56
C MET A 111 -3.80 -16.11 -1.39
N PRO A 112 -4.09 -15.06 -0.60
CA PRO A 112 -5.28 -14.18 -0.69
C PRO A 112 -5.11 -12.99 -1.65
N TRP A 113 -3.92 -12.78 -2.24
CA TRP A 113 -3.54 -11.56 -2.97
C TRP A 113 -4.45 -11.18 -4.12
N ARG A 114 -5.07 -12.14 -4.82
CA ARG A 114 -6.07 -11.85 -5.86
C ARG A 114 -7.27 -11.02 -5.39
N TRP A 115 -7.53 -10.96 -4.09
CA TRP A 115 -8.59 -10.16 -3.47
C TRP A 115 -8.06 -8.93 -2.72
N VAL A 116 -6.74 -8.78 -2.65
CA VAL A 116 -6.11 -7.64 -2.01
C VAL A 116 -6.05 -6.49 -3.00
N ARG A 117 -6.39 -5.31 -2.51
CA ARG A 117 -6.30 -4.04 -3.25
C ARG A 117 -5.64 -3.02 -2.34
N ASP A 118 -4.52 -2.48 -2.78
CA ASP A 118 -3.89 -1.36 -2.09
C ASP A 118 -4.31 -0.07 -2.80
N GLU A 119 -4.84 0.90 -2.06
CA GLU A 119 -5.19 2.23 -2.58
C GLU A 119 -4.29 3.28 -1.95
N PHE A 120 -3.82 4.25 -2.75
CA PHE A 120 -2.88 5.28 -2.32
C PHE A 120 -3.29 6.68 -2.77
N ARG A 121 -2.93 7.68 -1.95
CA ARG A 121 -2.90 9.10 -2.33
C ARG A 121 -1.58 9.74 -1.93
N PRO A 122 -1.09 10.73 -2.70
CA PRO A 122 0.10 11.48 -2.31
C PRO A 122 -0.19 12.33 -1.07
N LEU A 123 0.70 12.25 -0.09
CA LEU A 123 0.82 13.25 0.98
C LEU A 123 1.77 14.38 0.56
N ASP A 124 2.78 14.04 -0.24
CA ASP A 124 3.76 14.93 -0.86
C ASP A 124 4.49 14.18 -1.98
N ASP A 125 5.55 14.78 -2.54
CA ASP A 125 6.34 14.27 -3.67
C ASP A 125 7.03 12.92 -3.40
N ARG A 126 7.19 12.51 -2.13
CA ARG A 126 7.90 11.27 -1.77
C ARG A 126 7.06 10.29 -0.97
N ARG A 127 5.93 10.72 -0.41
CA ARG A 127 5.12 9.91 0.51
C ARG A 127 3.72 9.68 -0.01
N LEU A 128 3.29 8.42 0.04
CA LEU A 128 1.93 8.01 -0.25
C LEU A 128 1.26 7.45 1.01
N ILE A 129 0.10 7.99 1.39
CA ILE A 129 -0.76 7.37 2.40
C ILE A 129 -1.59 6.29 1.71
N GLY A 130 -1.58 5.09 2.29
CA GLY A 130 -2.22 3.92 1.73
C GLY A 130 -3.27 3.31 2.63
N LEU A 131 -4.23 2.62 2.01
CA LEU A 131 -5.18 1.73 2.65
C LEU A 131 -5.18 0.39 1.88
N THR A 132 -4.91 -0.69 2.60
CA THR A 132 -5.05 -2.05 2.08
C THR A 132 -6.45 -2.57 2.38
N PHE A 133 -7.13 -3.02 1.34
CA PHE A 133 -8.44 -3.66 1.39
C PHE A 133 -8.30 -5.14 1.04
N ALA A 134 -9.15 -5.98 1.65
CA ALA A 134 -9.26 -7.39 1.31
C ALA A 134 -10.71 -7.69 0.90
N GLY A 135 -10.91 -8.24 -0.29
CA GLY A 135 -12.23 -8.56 -0.83
C GLY A 135 -12.80 -7.43 -1.69
N GLY A 136 -13.73 -6.66 -1.13
CA GLY A 136 -14.50 -5.64 -1.86
C GLY A 136 -14.75 -4.36 -1.06
N ARG A 137 -15.58 -3.45 -1.60
CA ARG A 137 -15.95 -2.16 -0.96
C ARG A 137 -16.50 -2.30 0.45
N TRP A 138 -17.13 -3.43 0.76
CA TRP A 138 -17.64 -3.76 2.09
C TRP A 138 -16.54 -3.84 3.16
N SER A 139 -15.27 -4.07 2.78
CA SER A 139 -14.12 -4.17 3.68
C SER A 139 -13.61 -2.82 4.20
N ARG A 140 -14.23 -1.70 3.82
CA ARG A 140 -13.81 -0.33 4.19
C ARG A 140 -13.54 -0.14 5.68
N ALA A 141 -14.35 -0.75 6.55
CA ALA A 141 -14.22 -0.61 8.00
C ALA A 141 -12.97 -1.31 8.56
N ALA A 142 -12.44 -2.29 7.83
CA ALA A 142 -11.25 -3.06 8.18
C ALA A 142 -10.00 -2.63 7.39
N ALA A 143 -10.12 -1.65 6.48
CA ALA A 143 -9.01 -1.19 5.65
C ALA A 143 -7.82 -0.78 6.51
N ALA A 144 -6.66 -1.41 6.25
CA ALA A 144 -5.46 -1.28 7.07
C ALA A 144 -4.58 -0.16 6.50
N PRO A 145 -4.24 0.88 7.29
CA PRO A 145 -3.39 1.95 6.81
C PRO A 145 -1.91 1.54 6.74
N LEU A 146 -1.23 2.06 5.72
CA LEU A 146 0.21 2.00 5.56
C LEU A 146 0.74 3.30 4.96
N LEU A 147 2.04 3.54 5.09
CA LEU A 147 2.73 4.60 4.38
C LEU A 147 3.75 3.98 3.43
N LEU A 148 3.84 4.52 2.22
CA LEU A 148 4.93 4.26 1.31
C LEU A 148 5.80 5.51 1.19
N THR A 149 7.11 5.36 1.35
CA THR A 149 8.09 6.45 1.20
C THR A 149 9.10 6.08 0.12
N ARG A 150 9.26 6.96 -0.87
CA ARG A 150 10.25 6.78 -1.94
C ARG A 150 11.66 6.75 -1.36
N ALA A 151 12.42 5.69 -1.63
CA ALA A 151 13.84 5.56 -1.28
C ALA A 151 14.67 6.70 -1.89
#